data_AF-A0A957J406-F1
#
_entry.id   AF-A0A957J406-F1
#
_cell.length_a   1.000
_cell.length_b   1.000
_cell.length_c   1.000
_cell.angle_alpha   90.00
_cell.angle_beta   90.00
_cell.angle_gamma   90.00
#
_symmetry.space_group_name_H-M   'P 1'
#
loop_
_entity.id
_entity.type
_entity.pdbx_description
1 polymer ?
#
loop_
_entity_poly.entity_id
_entity_poly.type
_entity_poly.pdbx_seq_one_letter_code
_entity_poly.pdbx_strand_id
1 'polypeptide(L)'
;WIRNGRCRRVIIIAADNVTGDNLMEWVGAGFLAVGAAATEDRVAEVALPFDRRRHGTLMGMGAAGLIVESEDAMRERGMRGVVELLASETNNSAFHGTRLDVHHIAQVMNSLVTSAERRFGLNRQAMAPQMVFMSHETYTPARGGSAAAEVEALRHTFGDVAREIIVANTKGFTGHPMGVGVEDVIAVKILEYGIVPPVPNFREVDPDLGPLNLSRGGRYPVQYALHLAAGFGSQIAMTLTRRIPGALDRVDSPAQYRRWLEDISGYDQVETAVNKRILRIQANGVPQRYPLPSRWQPGTGPIMRTLTGQDGAPTPTTVPARMVIPEPPVQAAPMAVAPEPVRMPVVEKVVAETAVPSAPPPPAPLPEPTLETAVADPVADKVLQIVAEQTGYPTDMLDLDLDLEADLGIDTVKQAETFAAIRSEF
;
A
#
# COMPACT_ATOMS: atom_id res chain seq x y z
N TRP A 1 2.46 -14.70 9.67
CA TRP A 1 2.27 -16.14 9.35
C TRP A 1 3.53 -16.96 9.55
N ILE A 2 4.67 -16.55 9.00
CA ILE A 2 5.96 -17.26 9.12
C ILE A 2 6.36 -17.51 10.58
N ARG A 3 6.28 -16.47 11.43
CA ARG A 3 6.63 -16.57 12.86
C ARG A 3 5.76 -17.56 13.64
N ASN A 4 4.54 -17.83 13.17
CA ASN A 4 3.60 -18.78 13.81
C ASN A 4 3.71 -20.19 13.19
N GLY A 5 4.72 -20.45 12.35
CA GLY A 5 4.92 -21.75 11.73
C GLY A 5 3.84 -22.17 10.73
N ARG A 6 3.03 -21.23 10.22
CA ARG A 6 2.00 -21.54 9.19
C ARG A 6 2.60 -21.79 7.81
N CYS A 7 3.74 -21.17 7.52
CA CYS A 7 4.47 -21.28 6.25
C CYS A 7 5.90 -20.79 6.44
N ARG A 8 6.78 -21.05 5.46
CA ARG A 8 8.15 -20.49 5.43
C ARG A 8 8.31 -19.31 4.49
N ARG A 9 7.38 -19.13 3.55
CA ARG A 9 7.39 -18.07 2.54
C ARG A 9 5.97 -17.58 2.31
N VAL A 10 5.84 -16.27 2.16
CA VAL A 10 4.59 -15.58 1.85
C VAL A 10 4.82 -14.72 0.63
N ILE A 11 3.90 -14.81 -0.32
CA ILE A 11 3.80 -13.88 -1.44
C ILE A 11 2.79 -12.83 -1.00
N ILE A 12 3.22 -11.56 -1.01
CA ILE A 12 2.41 -10.41 -0.66
C ILE A 12 2.18 -9.66 -1.97
N ILE A 13 0.92 -9.46 -2.36
CA ILE A 13 0.55 -8.72 -3.56
C ILE A 13 -0.51 -7.70 -3.15
N ALA A 14 -0.35 -6.48 -3.63
CA ALA A 14 -1.36 -5.43 -3.56
C ALA A 14 -1.54 -4.87 -4.97
N ALA A 15 -2.78 -4.61 -5.36
CA ALA A 15 -3.12 -3.99 -6.63
C ALA A 15 -4.36 -3.13 -6.44
N ASP A 16 -4.38 -1.98 -7.10
CA ASP A 16 -5.51 -1.05 -7.06
C ASP A 16 -5.57 -0.26 -8.38
N ASN A 17 -6.78 0.03 -8.85
CA ASN A 17 -7.03 0.71 -10.11
C ASN A 17 -8.19 1.70 -10.00
N VAL A 18 -8.00 2.76 -9.23
CA VAL A 18 -9.01 3.80 -9.07
C VAL A 18 -9.13 4.75 -10.27
N THR A 19 -8.14 4.77 -11.15
CA THR A 19 -8.12 5.63 -12.34
C THR A 19 -8.64 4.93 -13.59
N GLY A 20 -9.20 3.72 -13.47
CA GLY A 20 -9.83 3.01 -14.57
C GLY A 20 -11.20 3.62 -14.93
N ASP A 21 -11.65 3.37 -16.17
CA ASP A 21 -12.85 3.98 -16.74
C ASP A 21 -14.11 3.83 -15.87
N ASN A 22 -14.24 2.71 -15.14
CA ASN A 22 -15.41 2.43 -14.30
C ASN A 22 -15.34 3.05 -12.90
N LEU A 23 -14.13 3.28 -12.36
CA LEU A 23 -13.96 3.73 -10.97
C LEU A 23 -13.61 5.20 -10.86
N MET A 24 -13.05 5.81 -11.91
CA MET A 24 -12.59 7.19 -11.87
C MET A 24 -13.72 8.18 -11.61
N GLU A 25 -14.91 7.95 -12.18
CA GLU A 25 -16.07 8.82 -11.93
C GLU A 25 -16.50 8.79 -10.46
N TRP A 26 -16.55 7.60 -9.85
CA TRP A 26 -16.95 7.43 -8.45
C TRP A 26 -15.88 7.89 -7.47
N VAL A 27 -14.66 7.36 -7.60
CA VAL A 27 -13.56 7.66 -6.69
C VAL A 27 -13.07 9.09 -6.89
N GLY A 28 -12.95 9.53 -8.14
CA GLY A 28 -12.53 10.89 -8.47
C GLY A 28 -13.52 11.93 -7.95
N ALA A 29 -14.83 11.74 -8.16
CA ALA A 29 -15.84 12.65 -7.59
C ALA A 29 -15.78 12.66 -6.06
N GLY A 30 -15.58 11.52 -5.41
CA GLY A 30 -15.40 11.42 -3.96
C GLY A 30 -14.18 12.21 -3.46
N PHE A 31 -13.02 12.02 -4.10
CA PHE A 31 -11.78 12.73 -3.75
C PHE A 31 -11.90 14.25 -3.99
N LEU A 32 -12.57 14.67 -5.06
CA LEU A 32 -12.88 16.08 -5.30
C LEU A 32 -13.81 16.64 -4.23
N ALA A 33 -14.87 15.90 -3.87
CA ALA A 33 -15.87 16.34 -2.89
C ALA A 33 -15.28 16.52 -1.48
N VAL A 34 -14.30 15.69 -1.08
CA VAL A 34 -13.61 15.82 0.21
C VAL A 34 -12.39 16.75 0.16
N GLY A 35 -12.08 17.35 -0.99
CA GLY A 35 -10.93 18.23 -1.19
C GLY A 35 -9.57 17.50 -1.11
N ALA A 36 -9.54 16.20 -1.40
CA ALA A 36 -8.33 15.39 -1.38
C ALA A 36 -7.64 15.29 -2.74
N ALA A 37 -8.33 15.52 -3.86
CA ALA A 37 -7.70 15.51 -5.19
C ALA A 37 -7.05 16.86 -5.53
N ALA A 38 -5.91 16.81 -6.23
CA ALA A 38 -5.41 17.99 -6.94
C ALA A 38 -6.23 18.27 -8.21
N THR A 39 -6.31 19.54 -8.60
CA THR A 39 -7.20 20.00 -9.68
C THR A 39 -6.50 20.77 -10.80
N GLU A 40 -5.16 20.87 -10.78
CA GLU A 40 -4.41 21.56 -11.83
C GLU A 40 -4.08 20.62 -13.01
N ASP A 41 -3.96 21.20 -14.21
CA ASP A 41 -3.80 20.45 -15.46
C ASP A 41 -2.37 19.94 -15.69
N ARG A 42 -1.38 20.50 -14.98
CA ARG A 42 0.04 20.18 -15.16
C ARG A 42 0.52 19.26 -14.05
N VAL A 43 0.88 18.02 -14.40
CA VAL A 43 1.40 17.01 -13.45
C VAL A 43 2.51 17.55 -12.55
N ALA A 44 3.47 18.30 -13.11
CA ALA A 44 4.59 18.88 -12.36
C ALA A 44 4.18 19.99 -11.35
N GLU A 45 2.94 20.47 -11.42
CA GLU A 45 2.38 21.50 -10.54
C GLU A 45 1.40 20.92 -9.51
N VAL A 46 1.02 19.64 -9.62
CA VAL A 46 0.20 18.90 -8.62
C VAL A 46 1.00 17.91 -7.78
N ALA A 47 1.99 17.26 -8.39
CA ALA A 47 2.81 16.23 -7.77
C ALA A 47 3.90 16.84 -6.87
N LEU A 48 3.49 17.42 -5.73
CA LEU A 48 4.30 18.33 -4.92
C LEU A 48 4.54 17.83 -3.47
N PRO A 49 5.24 16.69 -3.27
CA PRO A 49 5.49 16.17 -1.92
C PRO A 49 6.33 17.16 -1.11
N PHE A 50 5.87 17.46 0.12
CA PHE A 50 6.49 18.38 1.08
C PHE A 50 6.61 19.85 0.65
N ASP A 51 6.25 20.20 -0.59
CA ASP A 51 6.32 21.58 -1.07
C ASP A 51 5.19 22.42 -0.47
N ARG A 52 5.46 23.70 -0.19
CA ARG A 52 4.46 24.64 0.34
C ARG A 52 3.21 24.76 -0.53
N ARG A 53 3.34 24.57 -1.85
CA ARG A 53 2.28 24.72 -2.85
C ARG A 53 1.37 23.50 -2.99
N ARG A 54 1.60 22.43 -2.22
CA ARG A 54 0.78 21.21 -2.26
C ARG A 54 -0.66 21.50 -1.86
N HIS A 55 -1.60 20.89 -2.57
CA HIS A 55 -3.04 21.19 -2.41
C HIS A 55 -3.96 19.99 -2.68
N GLY A 56 -3.41 18.79 -2.93
CA GLY A 56 -4.21 17.59 -3.17
C GLY A 56 -3.44 16.47 -3.86
N THR A 57 -3.91 15.25 -3.68
CA THR A 57 -3.35 14.01 -4.22
C THR A 57 -3.57 13.89 -5.73
N LEU A 58 -2.51 13.47 -6.43
CA LEU A 58 -2.62 12.92 -7.78
C LEU A 58 -2.98 11.43 -7.68
N MET A 59 -4.20 11.05 -8.08
CA MET A 59 -4.64 9.66 -8.07
C MET A 59 -3.84 8.82 -9.07
N GLY A 60 -3.58 7.56 -8.72
CA GLY A 60 -2.87 6.62 -9.57
C GLY A 60 -3.43 5.21 -9.42
N MET A 61 -2.83 4.29 -10.18
CA MET A 61 -3.12 2.87 -10.16
C MET A 61 -1.81 2.09 -10.20
N GLY A 62 -1.82 0.86 -9.71
CA GLY A 62 -0.63 0.03 -9.77
C GLY A 62 -0.79 -1.34 -9.15
N ALA A 63 0.32 -2.06 -9.13
CA ALA A 63 0.45 -3.30 -8.38
C ALA A 63 1.88 -3.43 -7.86
N ALA A 64 2.03 -3.99 -6.66
CA ALA A 64 3.31 -4.28 -6.04
C ALA A 64 3.30 -5.70 -5.48
N GLY A 65 4.46 -6.35 -5.55
CA GLY A 65 4.65 -7.72 -5.07
C GLY A 65 5.94 -7.86 -4.28
N LEU A 66 5.85 -8.50 -3.11
CA LEU A 66 6.98 -8.84 -2.26
C LEU A 66 6.94 -10.32 -1.91
N ILE A 67 8.12 -10.93 -1.81
CA ILE A 67 8.28 -12.28 -1.27
C ILE A 67 9.01 -12.15 0.05
N VAL A 68 8.35 -12.54 1.13
CA VAL A 68 8.95 -12.64 2.46
C VAL A 68 9.15 -14.10 2.79
N GLU A 69 10.34 -14.46 3.25
CA GLU A 69 10.65 -15.83 3.64
C GLU A 69 11.43 -15.91 4.95
N SER A 70 11.43 -17.07 5.58
CA SER A 70 12.32 -17.32 6.71
C SER A 70 13.76 -17.43 6.26
N GLU A 71 14.67 -16.90 7.07
CA GLU A 71 16.12 -16.98 6.84
C GLU A 71 16.58 -18.43 6.65
N ASP A 72 16.02 -19.38 7.41
CA ASP A 72 16.32 -20.81 7.26
C ASP A 72 15.99 -21.35 5.86
N ALA A 73 14.82 -20.97 5.31
CA ALA A 73 14.37 -21.41 3.99
C ALA A 73 15.21 -20.80 2.85
N MET A 74 15.78 -19.64 3.10
CA MET A 74 16.68 -18.98 2.16
C MET A 74 18.07 -19.62 2.19
N ARG A 75 18.63 -19.83 3.39
CA ARG A 75 19.95 -20.47 3.58
C ARG A 75 20.00 -21.92 3.16
N GLU A 76 18.91 -22.67 3.32
CA GLU A 76 18.77 -24.04 2.79
C GLU A 76 19.10 -24.11 1.29
N ARG A 77 18.80 -23.04 0.56
CA ARG A 77 19.02 -22.92 -0.88
C ARG A 77 20.38 -22.31 -1.25
N GLY A 78 21.22 -21.96 -0.27
CA GLY A 78 22.44 -21.20 -0.54
C GLY A 78 22.18 -19.81 -1.10
N MET A 79 21.01 -19.24 -0.80
CA MET A 79 20.62 -17.90 -1.21
C MET A 79 20.75 -16.89 -0.07
N ARG A 80 20.75 -15.61 -0.44
CA ARG A 80 20.74 -14.47 0.47
C ARG A 80 19.55 -13.54 0.22
N GLY A 81 19.12 -12.88 1.27
CA GLY A 81 18.02 -11.92 1.25
C GLY A 81 18.49 -10.56 0.77
N VAL A 82 17.54 -9.71 0.39
CA VAL A 82 17.85 -8.31 0.03
C VAL A 82 17.86 -7.44 1.28
N VAL A 83 16.82 -7.60 2.10
CA VAL A 83 16.66 -6.91 3.37
C VAL A 83 16.12 -7.87 4.42
N GLU A 84 16.36 -7.54 5.68
CA GLU A 84 15.70 -8.14 6.83
C GLU A 84 14.55 -7.25 7.30
N LEU A 85 13.36 -7.82 7.47
CA LEU A 85 12.23 -7.13 8.10
C LEU A 85 12.40 -7.17 9.63
N LEU A 86 12.84 -6.07 10.22
CA LEU A 86 13.08 -5.94 11.65
C LEU A 86 11.74 -5.88 12.41
N ALA A 87 10.87 -4.97 11.99
CA ALA A 87 9.56 -4.77 12.60
C ALA A 87 8.54 -4.35 11.54
N SER A 88 7.27 -4.66 11.83
CA SER A 88 6.11 -4.23 11.06
C SER A 88 4.96 -4.03 12.02
N GLU A 89 4.24 -2.92 11.91
CA GLU A 89 3.08 -2.60 12.75
C GLU A 89 1.92 -2.19 11.86
N THR A 90 0.70 -2.60 12.23
CA THR A 90 -0.55 -2.14 11.63
C THR A 90 -1.46 -1.71 12.76
N ASN A 91 -2.00 -0.50 12.69
CA ASN A 91 -2.82 0.06 13.76
C ASN A 91 -3.93 0.98 13.19
N ASN A 92 -4.95 1.27 13.98
CA ASN A 92 -6.05 2.14 13.61
C ASN A 92 -6.59 2.86 14.86
N SER A 93 -6.59 4.20 14.86
CA SER A 93 -7.15 4.98 15.99
C SER A 93 -8.64 5.31 15.86
N ALA A 94 -9.27 5.03 14.73
CA ALA A 94 -10.65 5.39 14.40
C ALA A 94 -10.96 6.89 14.64
N PHE A 95 -9.94 7.76 14.56
CA PHE A 95 -10.02 9.15 14.99
C PHE A 95 -10.92 9.98 14.08
N HIS A 96 -10.84 9.76 12.77
CA HIS A 96 -11.63 10.49 11.79
C HIS A 96 -11.69 9.74 10.44
N GLY A 97 -12.74 10.00 9.65
CA GLY A 97 -12.87 9.40 8.31
C GLY A 97 -11.74 9.78 7.35
N THR A 98 -11.21 11.01 7.45
CA THR A 98 -10.18 11.54 6.53
C THR A 98 -8.98 12.20 7.20
N ARG A 99 -9.04 12.48 8.51
CA ARG A 99 -7.97 13.18 9.23
C ARG A 99 -7.08 12.19 9.95
N LEU A 100 -5.81 12.55 10.07
CA LEU A 100 -4.81 11.75 10.76
C LEU A 100 -4.69 12.17 12.23
N ASP A 101 -4.55 11.17 13.10
CA ASP A 101 -4.19 11.38 14.49
C ASP A 101 -2.65 11.40 14.60
N VAL A 102 -2.10 12.61 14.61
CA VAL A 102 -0.65 12.85 14.64
C VAL A 102 0.01 12.18 15.85
N HIS A 103 -0.63 12.27 17.02
CA HIS A 103 -0.06 11.71 18.25
C HIS A 103 -0.04 10.18 18.19
N HIS A 104 -1.13 9.57 17.74
CA HIS A 104 -1.18 8.11 17.56
C HIS A 104 -0.14 7.63 16.54
N ILE A 105 0.04 8.33 15.41
CA ILE A 105 1.08 7.99 14.42
C ILE A 105 2.47 8.03 15.05
N ALA A 106 2.77 9.05 15.85
CA ALA A 106 4.04 9.15 16.58
C ALA A 106 4.25 8.00 17.57
N GLN A 107 3.19 7.59 18.30
CA GLN A 107 3.23 6.45 19.20
C GLN A 107 3.46 5.12 18.46
N VAL A 108 2.82 4.91 17.32
CA VAL A 108 2.99 3.71 16.49
C VAL A 108 4.42 3.64 15.95
N MET A 109 4.94 4.74 15.41
CA MET A 109 6.33 4.81 14.91
C MET A 109 7.33 4.52 16.05
N ASN A 110 7.14 5.15 17.20
CA ASN A 110 8.00 4.90 18.37
C ASN A 110 7.94 3.45 18.83
N SER A 111 6.75 2.83 18.83
CA SER A 111 6.56 1.43 19.22
C SER A 111 7.26 0.47 18.26
N LEU A 112 7.14 0.70 16.95
CA LEU A 112 7.83 -0.05 15.89
C LEU A 112 9.36 0.00 16.08
N VAL A 113 9.92 1.20 16.22
CA VAL A 113 11.37 1.39 16.40
C VAL A 113 11.84 0.76 17.70
N THR A 114 11.13 0.99 18.81
CA THR A 114 11.47 0.40 20.12
C THR A 114 11.40 -1.13 20.08
N SER A 115 10.45 -1.71 19.34
CA SER A 115 10.35 -3.16 19.14
C SER A 115 11.59 -3.73 18.43
N ALA A 116 12.06 -3.04 17.39
CA ALA A 116 13.30 -3.41 16.70
C ALA A 116 14.54 -3.24 17.60
N GLU A 117 14.67 -2.15 18.35
CA GLU A 117 15.77 -1.93 19.29
C GLU A 117 15.86 -3.07 20.33
N ARG A 118 14.73 -3.39 20.98
CA ARG A 118 14.69 -4.47 21.99
C ARG A 118 15.02 -5.83 21.39
N ARG A 119 14.50 -6.13 20.20
CA ARG A 119 14.63 -7.46 19.60
C ARG A 119 16.00 -7.73 19.01
N PHE A 120 16.66 -6.68 18.50
CA PHE A 120 17.91 -6.80 17.74
C PHE A 120 19.09 -6.06 18.37
N GLY A 121 18.91 -5.43 19.53
CA GLY A 121 19.96 -4.66 20.20
C GLY A 121 20.38 -3.41 19.42
N LEU A 122 19.47 -2.85 18.63
CA LEU A 122 19.73 -1.67 17.81
C LEU A 122 19.61 -0.40 18.64
N ASN A 123 20.26 0.67 18.18
CA ASN A 123 20.16 2.00 18.74
C ASN A 123 19.66 2.96 17.68
N ARG A 124 18.48 3.58 17.89
CA ARG A 124 17.89 4.51 16.91
C ARG A 124 18.75 5.73 16.60
N GLN A 125 19.57 6.19 17.56
CA GLN A 125 20.50 7.30 17.35
C GLN A 125 21.60 6.90 16.36
N ALA A 126 22.08 5.65 16.43
CA ALA A 126 23.03 5.10 15.47
C ALA A 126 22.39 4.75 14.11
N MET A 127 21.10 4.39 14.09
CA MET A 127 20.38 4.09 12.85
C MET A 127 20.07 5.35 12.02
N ALA A 128 19.71 6.46 12.67
CA ALA A 128 19.18 7.66 12.00
C ALA A 128 20.07 8.20 10.85
N PRO A 129 21.40 8.34 10.98
CA PRO A 129 22.27 8.90 9.92
C PRO A 129 22.40 8.00 8.68
N GLN A 130 21.98 6.74 8.80
CA GLN A 130 22.03 5.70 7.78
C GLN A 130 20.63 5.16 7.48
N MET A 131 19.60 5.96 7.78
CA MET A 131 18.21 5.63 7.52
C MET A 131 17.65 6.46 6.37
N VAL A 132 16.88 5.81 5.50
CA VAL A 132 15.90 6.47 4.65
C VAL A 132 14.52 6.32 5.27
N PHE A 133 13.78 7.43 5.34
CA PHE A 133 12.34 7.42 5.61
C PHE A 133 11.60 7.51 4.28
N MET A 134 10.89 6.45 3.93
CA MET A 134 9.97 6.46 2.79
C MET A 134 8.63 7.02 3.26
N SER A 135 8.35 8.23 2.80
CA SER A 135 7.19 9.03 3.19
C SER A 135 5.90 8.53 2.55
N HIS A 136 4.80 8.59 3.31
CA HIS A 136 3.46 8.37 2.76
C HIS A 136 2.97 9.60 1.98
N GLU A 137 3.40 10.81 2.35
CA GLU A 137 2.79 12.08 1.94
C GLU A 137 2.22 12.11 0.53
N THR A 138 0.94 12.47 0.47
CA THR A 138 0.02 12.43 -0.67
C THR A 138 -0.34 13.83 -1.17
N TYR A 139 0.46 14.85 -0.86
CA TYR A 139 0.25 16.28 -1.21
C TYR A 139 -0.96 16.92 -0.52
N THR A 140 -1.39 16.35 0.60
CA THR A 140 -2.56 16.83 1.33
C THR A 140 -2.31 18.23 1.91
N PRO A 141 -3.39 19.02 2.14
CA PRO A 141 -3.25 20.40 2.60
C PRO A 141 -2.31 20.55 3.80
N ALA A 142 -1.61 21.70 3.84
CA ALA A 142 -0.43 21.83 4.67
C ALA A 142 -0.63 21.56 6.17
N ARG A 143 -1.82 21.86 6.70
CA ARG A 143 -2.17 21.66 8.10
C ARG A 143 -2.98 20.38 8.32
N GLY A 144 -2.50 19.52 9.21
CA GLY A 144 -3.17 18.27 9.59
C GLY A 144 -3.10 17.15 8.55
N GLY A 145 -2.36 17.35 7.46
CA GLY A 145 -2.08 16.35 6.44
C GLY A 145 -0.93 15.41 6.80
N SER A 146 -0.64 14.46 5.90
CA SER A 146 0.34 13.38 6.14
C SER A 146 1.75 13.91 6.37
N ALA A 147 2.19 14.92 5.62
CA ALA A 147 3.51 15.53 5.80
C ALA A 147 3.77 15.99 7.24
N ALA A 148 2.83 16.73 7.85
CA ALA A 148 2.99 17.21 9.22
C ALA A 148 3.00 16.05 10.23
N ALA A 149 2.13 15.06 10.04
CA ALA A 149 2.05 13.88 10.89
C ALA A 149 3.35 13.06 10.87
N GLU A 150 3.93 12.87 9.68
CA GLU A 150 5.18 12.15 9.49
C GLU A 150 6.36 12.86 10.14
N VAL A 151 6.46 14.18 9.95
CA VAL A 151 7.54 15.00 10.51
C VAL A 151 7.49 15.00 12.03
N GLU A 152 6.30 15.18 12.62
CA GLU A 152 6.10 15.11 14.06
C GLU A 152 6.46 13.72 14.60
N ALA A 153 6.02 12.65 13.92
CA ALA A 153 6.32 11.28 14.33
C ALA A 153 7.83 10.97 14.31
N LEU A 154 8.56 11.44 13.28
CA LEU A 154 10.01 11.32 13.21
C LEU A 154 10.70 12.07 14.34
N ARG A 155 10.33 13.32 14.58
CA ARG A 155 10.91 14.15 15.65
C ARG A 155 10.62 13.58 17.03
N HIS A 156 9.40 13.12 17.28
CA HIS A 156 9.03 12.47 18.53
C HIS A 156 9.80 11.15 18.74
N THR A 157 9.99 10.35 17.68
CA THR A 157 10.63 9.03 17.79
C THR A 157 12.14 9.10 17.89
N PHE A 158 12.78 10.01 17.14
CA PHE A 158 14.24 10.08 17.02
C PHE A 158 14.85 11.29 17.74
N GLY A 159 14.07 12.30 18.11
CA GLY A 159 14.58 13.56 18.68
C GLY A 159 15.40 14.34 17.66
N ASP A 160 16.49 14.97 18.13
CA ASP A 160 17.32 15.85 17.30
C ASP A 160 17.95 15.16 16.10
N VAL A 161 18.28 13.87 16.18
CA VAL A 161 18.89 13.12 15.06
C VAL A 161 17.88 12.80 13.95
N ALA A 162 16.59 13.09 14.14
CA ALA A 162 15.60 13.00 13.05
C ALA A 162 16.03 13.81 11.83
N ARG A 163 16.76 14.91 12.03
CA ARG A 163 17.31 15.76 10.96
C ARG A 163 18.33 15.06 10.07
N GLU A 164 18.89 13.93 10.51
CA GLU A 164 19.89 13.16 9.77
C GLU A 164 19.27 12.08 8.87
N ILE A 165 18.01 11.70 9.15
CA ILE A 165 17.26 10.73 8.36
C ILE A 165 16.95 11.32 6.98
N ILE A 166 17.30 10.61 5.92
CA ILE A 166 16.99 11.03 4.55
C ILE A 166 15.52 10.76 4.27
N VAL A 167 14.75 11.79 3.95
CA VAL A 167 13.33 11.67 3.61
C VAL A 167 13.19 11.54 2.10
N ALA A 168 12.55 10.47 1.63
CA ALA A 168 12.24 10.23 0.24
C ALA A 168 10.73 10.07 0.04
N ASN A 169 10.23 10.55 -1.09
CA ASN A 169 8.86 10.35 -1.53
C ASN A 169 8.87 10.20 -3.05
N THR A 170 8.15 9.20 -3.56
CA THR A 170 8.13 8.89 -5.00
C THR A 170 6.77 9.05 -5.65
N LYS A 171 5.75 9.41 -4.87
CA LYS A 171 4.39 9.55 -5.40
C LYS A 171 4.36 10.57 -6.54
N GLY A 172 5.26 11.56 -6.55
CA GLY A 172 5.22 12.58 -7.60
C GLY A 172 5.67 12.07 -8.97
N PHE A 173 6.23 10.86 -9.03
CA PHE A 173 6.48 10.11 -10.27
C PHE A 173 5.37 9.11 -10.59
N THR A 174 4.72 8.55 -9.55
CA THR A 174 3.82 7.39 -9.70
C THR A 174 2.33 7.73 -9.53
N GLY A 175 1.99 8.93 -9.09
CA GLY A 175 0.72 9.20 -8.42
C GLY A 175 0.61 8.44 -7.10
N HIS A 176 -0.57 8.49 -6.48
CA HIS A 176 -0.91 7.69 -5.33
C HIS A 176 -1.78 6.49 -5.76
N PRO A 177 -1.24 5.26 -5.76
CA PRO A 177 -1.96 4.06 -6.19
C PRO A 177 -2.83 3.48 -5.06
N MET A 178 -3.41 4.35 -4.22
CA MET A 178 -4.34 3.99 -3.14
C MET A 178 -3.80 2.86 -2.25
N GLY A 179 -4.42 1.68 -2.27
CA GLY A 179 -4.04 0.54 -1.42
C GLY A 179 -2.68 -0.11 -1.75
N VAL A 180 -1.98 0.34 -2.79
CA VAL A 180 -0.72 -0.29 -3.23
C VAL A 180 0.49 0.37 -2.57
N GLY A 181 1.14 -0.36 -1.65
CA GLY A 181 2.40 0.04 -1.03
C GLY A 181 3.62 -0.15 -1.94
N VAL A 182 3.68 0.59 -3.07
CA VAL A 182 4.84 0.57 -4.00
C VAL A 182 6.12 1.03 -3.28
N GLU A 183 5.96 1.91 -2.30
CA GLU A 183 6.98 2.47 -1.43
C GLU A 183 7.83 1.40 -0.73
N ASP A 184 7.25 0.28 -0.29
CA ASP A 184 8.01 -0.80 0.33
C ASP A 184 8.98 -1.45 -0.68
N VAL A 185 8.54 -1.65 -1.93
CA VAL A 185 9.40 -2.19 -3.00
C VAL A 185 10.53 -1.21 -3.30
N ILE A 186 10.22 0.09 -3.35
CA ILE A 186 11.22 1.14 -3.57
C ILE A 186 12.21 1.19 -2.41
N ALA A 187 11.74 1.13 -1.15
CA ALA A 187 12.60 1.09 0.03
C ALA A 187 13.58 -0.10 -0.01
N VAL A 188 13.12 -1.29 -0.38
CA VAL A 188 13.98 -2.46 -0.59
C VAL A 188 15.03 -2.20 -1.67
N LYS A 189 14.64 -1.60 -2.80
CA LYS A 189 15.56 -1.27 -3.89
C LYS A 189 16.55 -0.18 -3.51
N ILE A 190 16.15 0.80 -2.71
CA ILE A 190 17.04 1.81 -2.15
C ILE A 190 18.15 1.14 -1.33
N LEU A 191 17.80 0.20 -0.45
CA LEU A 191 18.78 -0.54 0.36
C LEU A 191 19.65 -1.48 -0.48
N GLU A 192 19.09 -2.10 -1.53
CA GLU A 192 19.83 -2.97 -2.43
C GLU A 192 20.91 -2.21 -3.23
N TYR A 193 20.53 -1.08 -3.84
CA TYR A 193 21.40 -0.31 -4.74
C TYR A 193 22.20 0.79 -4.03
N GLY A 194 21.78 1.20 -2.82
CA GLY A 194 22.31 2.37 -2.11
C GLY A 194 22.01 3.69 -2.83
N ILE A 195 20.93 3.73 -3.63
CA ILE A 195 20.52 4.90 -4.41
C ILE A 195 19.13 5.31 -3.93
N VAL A 196 19.00 6.54 -3.44
CA VAL A 196 17.72 7.11 -2.99
C VAL A 196 17.17 7.99 -4.13
N PRO A 197 15.89 7.86 -4.53
CA PRO A 197 15.29 8.73 -5.54
C PRO A 197 15.12 10.17 -4.99
N PRO A 198 15.15 11.20 -5.84
CA PRO A 198 14.88 12.57 -5.42
C PRO A 198 13.40 12.74 -5.04
N VAL A 199 13.11 13.72 -4.19
CA VAL A 199 11.75 14.24 -4.02
C VAL A 199 11.39 15.06 -5.25
N PRO A 200 10.38 14.68 -6.05
CA PRO A 200 10.04 15.37 -7.30
C PRO A 200 9.46 16.77 -7.05
N ASN A 201 9.69 17.67 -8.01
CA ASN A 201 9.04 18.99 -8.14
C ASN A 201 9.13 19.96 -6.94
N PHE A 202 9.92 19.64 -5.91
CA PHE A 202 10.12 20.50 -4.74
C PHE A 202 10.86 21.80 -5.10
N ARG A 203 10.28 22.94 -4.72
CA ARG A 203 10.82 24.30 -4.96
C ARG A 203 10.61 25.23 -3.78
N GLU A 204 9.43 25.20 -3.16
CA GLU A 204 9.09 26.09 -2.04
C GLU A 204 9.12 25.31 -0.72
N VAL A 205 9.96 25.79 0.20
CA VAL A 205 10.00 25.29 1.57
C VAL A 205 8.70 25.65 2.28
N ASP A 206 8.09 24.66 2.91
CA ASP A 206 7.00 24.90 3.85
C ASP A 206 7.56 25.25 5.25
N PRO A 207 7.38 26.49 5.74
CA PRO A 207 7.86 26.87 7.07
C PRO A 207 7.18 26.09 8.20
N ASP A 208 5.94 25.60 8.00
CA ASP A 208 5.20 24.84 9.02
C ASP A 208 5.81 23.45 9.27
N LEU A 209 6.51 22.89 8.27
CA LEU A 209 7.19 21.60 8.41
C LEU A 209 8.58 21.73 9.07
N GLY A 210 9.18 22.92 9.06
CA GLY A 210 10.53 23.14 9.56
C GLY A 210 11.61 22.39 8.75
N PRO A 211 12.82 22.21 9.30
CA PRO A 211 13.93 21.60 8.56
C PRO A 211 13.69 20.11 8.30
N LEU A 212 13.87 19.70 7.05
CA LEU A 212 13.78 18.33 6.56
C LEU A 212 14.99 18.00 5.69
N ASN A 213 15.49 16.78 5.79
CA ASN A 213 16.59 16.28 4.97
C ASN A 213 16.04 15.52 3.76
N LEU A 214 15.41 16.25 2.84
CA LEU A 214 14.81 15.69 1.63
C LEU A 214 15.89 15.15 0.67
N SER A 215 15.64 13.97 0.10
CA SER A 215 16.51 13.36 -0.89
C SER A 215 16.62 14.20 -2.17
N ARG A 216 17.84 14.36 -2.67
CA ARG A 216 18.16 15.03 -3.95
C ARG A 216 18.42 14.04 -5.09
N GLY A 217 18.24 12.76 -4.82
CA GLY A 217 18.63 11.72 -5.77
C GLY A 217 20.11 11.35 -5.61
N GLY A 218 20.43 10.08 -5.87
CA GLY A 218 21.80 9.60 -5.92
C GLY A 218 22.17 8.69 -4.75
N ARG A 219 23.47 8.53 -4.50
CA ARG A 219 23.97 7.56 -3.54
C ARG A 219 23.95 8.09 -2.11
N TYR A 220 23.44 7.29 -1.19
CA TYR A 220 23.46 7.55 0.25
C TYR A 220 23.91 6.28 0.99
N PRO A 221 24.57 6.41 2.16
CA PRO A 221 25.04 5.26 2.94
C PRO A 221 23.92 4.58 3.74
N VAL A 222 22.75 4.41 3.13
CA VAL A 222 21.54 3.90 3.79
C VAL A 222 21.67 2.40 4.08
N GLN A 223 21.48 2.04 5.35
CA GLN A 223 21.43 0.65 5.84
C GLN A 223 20.04 0.30 6.38
N TYR A 224 19.21 1.29 6.68
CA TYR A 224 17.87 1.12 7.23
C TYR A 224 16.85 1.85 6.38
N ALA A 225 15.66 1.27 6.23
CA ALA A 225 14.52 1.95 5.64
C ALA A 225 13.30 1.83 6.56
N LEU A 226 12.74 2.99 6.92
CA LEU A 226 11.47 3.12 7.64
C LEU A 226 10.42 3.60 6.65
N HIS A 227 9.35 2.84 6.47
CA HIS A 227 8.21 3.25 5.63
C HIS A 227 6.99 3.44 6.52
N LEU A 228 6.26 4.52 6.26
CA LEU A 228 4.95 4.78 6.82
C LEU A 228 3.96 4.80 5.67
N ALA A 229 2.84 4.11 5.85
CA ALA A 229 1.64 4.24 5.04
C ALA A 229 0.47 4.61 5.94
N ALA A 230 -0.34 5.57 5.49
CA ALA A 230 -1.57 5.96 6.16
C ALA A 230 -2.74 5.84 5.18
N GLY A 231 -3.96 5.65 5.70
CA GLY A 231 -5.16 5.55 4.90
C GLY A 231 -6.34 6.24 5.59
N PHE A 232 -7.42 6.41 4.84
CA PHE A 232 -8.69 6.90 5.38
C PHE A 232 -9.18 6.00 6.52
N GLY A 233 -9.94 6.59 7.45
CA GLY A 233 -10.36 5.93 8.69
C GLY A 233 -9.20 5.68 9.67
N SER A 234 -8.15 6.51 9.62
CA SER A 234 -6.97 6.43 10.49
C SER A 234 -6.23 5.10 10.44
N GLN A 235 -6.22 4.43 9.29
CA GLN A 235 -5.44 3.21 9.09
C GLN A 235 -3.96 3.54 8.98
N ILE A 236 -3.11 2.79 9.66
CA ILE A 236 -1.67 2.99 9.69
C ILE A 236 -0.99 1.64 9.48
N ALA A 237 -0.01 1.60 8.58
CA ALA A 237 0.93 0.50 8.44
C ALA A 237 2.35 1.05 8.39
N MET A 238 3.27 0.45 9.12
CA MET A 238 4.68 0.84 9.09
C MET A 238 5.60 -0.37 9.04
N THR A 239 6.71 -0.24 8.33
CA THR A 239 7.74 -1.27 8.24
C THR A 239 9.12 -0.67 8.52
N LEU A 240 9.95 -1.41 9.24
CA LEU A 240 11.36 -1.09 9.44
C LEU A 240 12.20 -2.25 8.91
N THR A 241 13.04 -1.96 7.93
CA THR A 241 13.89 -2.94 7.26
C THR A 241 15.36 -2.55 7.37
N ARG A 242 16.23 -3.57 7.34
CA ARG A 242 17.69 -3.42 7.35
C ARG A 242 18.29 -4.12 6.15
N ARG A 243 19.27 -3.49 5.51
CA ARG A 243 20.02 -4.05 4.38
C ARG A 243 20.74 -5.35 4.79
N ILE A 244 20.66 -6.36 3.94
CA ILE A 244 21.52 -7.56 4.04
C ILE A 244 22.70 -7.35 3.09
N PRO A 245 23.95 -7.28 3.59
CA PRO A 245 25.11 -7.04 2.74
C PRO A 245 25.31 -8.15 1.69
N GLY A 246 25.55 -7.76 0.44
CA GLY A 246 25.94 -8.66 -0.63
C GLY A 246 25.80 -8.03 -2.01
N ALA A 247 26.07 -8.82 -3.05
CA ALA A 247 25.94 -8.41 -4.45
C ALA A 247 24.46 -8.32 -4.89
N LEU A 248 24.19 -7.94 -6.14
CA LEU A 248 22.83 -8.02 -6.70
C LEU A 248 22.43 -9.47 -6.99
N ASP A 249 23.40 -10.32 -7.34
CA ASP A 249 23.17 -11.76 -7.35
C ASP A 249 22.97 -12.26 -5.91
N ARG A 250 21.89 -13.01 -5.71
CA ARG A 250 21.45 -13.53 -4.41
C ARG A 250 21.87 -14.97 -4.19
N VAL A 251 22.52 -15.62 -5.14
CA VAL A 251 23.07 -16.98 -4.98
C VAL A 251 24.46 -16.88 -4.36
N ASP A 252 24.51 -16.82 -3.03
CA ASP A 252 25.78 -16.73 -2.29
C ASP A 252 26.60 -18.04 -2.36
N SER A 253 25.93 -19.19 -2.45
CA SER A 253 26.58 -20.51 -2.61
C SER A 253 26.05 -21.25 -3.84
N PRO A 254 26.69 -21.08 -5.00
CA PRO A 254 26.28 -21.76 -6.24
C PRO A 254 26.30 -23.29 -6.13
N ALA A 255 27.20 -23.85 -5.32
CA ALA A 255 27.25 -25.29 -5.07
C ALA A 255 26.03 -25.77 -4.26
N GLN A 256 25.66 -25.03 -3.20
CA GLN A 256 24.49 -25.38 -2.39
C GLN A 256 23.18 -25.16 -3.15
N TYR A 257 23.10 -24.09 -3.95
CA TYR A 257 21.92 -23.83 -4.78
C TYR A 257 21.70 -24.91 -5.84
N ARG A 258 22.77 -25.33 -6.54
CA ARG A 258 22.71 -26.46 -7.48
C ARG A 258 22.30 -27.76 -6.79
N ARG A 259 22.92 -28.09 -5.67
CA ARG A 259 22.56 -29.28 -4.88
C ARG A 259 21.10 -29.24 -4.43
N TRP A 260 20.62 -28.08 -3.98
CA TRP A 260 19.22 -27.90 -3.60
C TRP A 260 18.28 -28.14 -4.79
N LEU A 261 18.62 -27.63 -5.98
CA LEU A 261 17.85 -27.88 -7.21
C LEU A 261 17.84 -29.36 -7.60
N GLU A 262 18.97 -30.05 -7.52
CA GLU A 262 19.07 -31.50 -7.74
C GLU A 262 18.17 -32.26 -6.76
N ASP A 263 18.25 -31.93 -5.47
CA ASP A 263 17.47 -32.53 -4.40
C ASP A 263 15.94 -32.36 -4.62
N ILE A 264 15.47 -31.16 -4.97
CA ILE A 264 14.02 -30.91 -5.15
C ILE A 264 13.46 -31.34 -6.50
N SER A 265 14.31 -31.79 -7.42
CA SER A 265 13.90 -32.15 -8.79
C SER A 265 14.16 -33.61 -9.15
N GLY A 266 15.12 -34.25 -8.50
CA GLY A 266 15.51 -35.63 -8.77
C GLY A 266 16.44 -35.81 -9.98
N TYR A 267 17.04 -34.73 -10.48
CA TYR A 267 18.03 -34.75 -11.58
C TYR A 267 19.45 -34.52 -11.05
N ASP A 268 20.46 -35.16 -11.65
CA ASP A 268 21.87 -35.10 -11.19
C ASP A 268 22.70 -33.95 -11.81
N GLN A 269 22.16 -33.24 -12.81
CA GLN A 269 22.77 -32.06 -13.43
C GLN A 269 21.67 -31.06 -13.79
N VAL A 270 21.33 -30.21 -12.83
CA VAL A 270 20.25 -29.23 -13.01
C VAL A 270 20.78 -27.93 -13.60
N GLU A 271 20.28 -27.58 -14.78
CA GLU A 271 20.32 -26.24 -15.31
C GLU A 271 18.92 -25.61 -15.24
N THR A 272 18.85 -24.30 -15.05
CA THR A 272 17.59 -23.57 -15.08
C THR A 272 17.49 -22.71 -16.31
N ALA A 273 16.34 -22.74 -16.97
CA ALA A 273 16.02 -21.85 -18.07
C ALA A 273 14.74 -21.07 -17.77
N VAL A 274 14.69 -19.82 -18.24
CA VAL A 274 13.46 -19.04 -18.22
C VAL A 274 12.71 -19.30 -19.51
N ASN A 275 11.57 -20.00 -19.41
CA ASN A 275 10.65 -20.15 -20.52
C ASN A 275 9.50 -19.15 -20.35
N LYS A 276 9.48 -18.11 -21.20
CA LYS A 276 8.60 -16.94 -21.07
C LYS A 276 8.78 -16.25 -19.71
N ARG A 277 7.86 -16.49 -18.77
CA ARG A 277 7.86 -15.90 -17.41
C ARG A 277 8.03 -16.95 -16.31
N ILE A 278 8.38 -18.18 -16.68
CA ILE A 278 8.45 -19.31 -15.75
C ILE A 278 9.91 -19.78 -15.72
N LEU A 279 10.51 -19.71 -14.53
CA LEU A 279 11.79 -20.38 -14.26
C LEU A 279 11.54 -21.88 -14.18
N ARG A 280 12.21 -22.65 -15.04
CA ARG A 280 12.06 -24.11 -15.14
C ARG A 280 13.42 -24.78 -15.03
N ILE A 281 13.40 -26.01 -14.57
CA ILE A 281 14.54 -26.91 -14.71
C ILE A 281 14.57 -27.40 -16.15
N GLN A 282 15.70 -27.21 -16.81
CA GLN A 282 15.97 -27.77 -18.13
C GLN A 282 16.45 -29.20 -17.92
N ALA A 283 15.63 -30.16 -18.33
CA ALA A 283 15.95 -31.57 -18.20
C ALA A 283 15.39 -32.35 -19.40
N ASN A 284 16.10 -33.43 -19.75
CA ASN A 284 15.67 -34.39 -20.76
C ASN A 284 15.23 -35.68 -20.06
N GLY A 285 14.01 -36.14 -20.34
CA GLY A 285 13.45 -37.35 -19.75
C GLY A 285 12.95 -37.17 -18.31
N VAL A 286 12.57 -38.29 -17.69
CA VAL A 286 12.04 -38.33 -16.32
C VAL A 286 13.15 -38.21 -15.28
N PRO A 287 12.87 -37.68 -14.07
CA PRO A 287 13.85 -37.65 -12.97
C PRO A 287 14.43 -39.03 -12.67
N GLN A 288 15.74 -39.09 -12.40
CA GLN A 288 16.44 -40.34 -12.07
C GLN A 288 16.13 -40.80 -10.64
N ARG A 289 15.71 -39.86 -9.78
CA ARG A 289 15.44 -40.06 -8.36
C ARG A 289 14.13 -39.37 -7.99
N TYR A 290 13.49 -39.83 -6.92
CA TYR A 290 12.33 -39.11 -6.38
C TYR A 290 12.77 -37.76 -5.80
N PRO A 291 12.07 -36.66 -6.10
CA PRO A 291 12.30 -35.37 -5.45
C PRO A 291 12.27 -35.51 -3.93
N LEU A 292 13.27 -34.94 -3.26
CA LEU A 292 13.32 -34.96 -1.81
C LEU A 292 12.19 -34.11 -1.23
N PRO A 293 11.42 -34.63 -0.26
CA PRO A 293 10.38 -33.85 0.39
C PRO A 293 11.00 -32.72 1.21
N SER A 294 10.23 -31.65 1.40
CA SER A 294 10.59 -30.57 2.32
C SER A 294 10.86 -31.13 3.72
N ARG A 295 11.99 -30.72 4.31
CA ARG A 295 12.35 -31.08 5.70
C ARG A 295 11.66 -30.22 6.76
N TRP A 296 10.97 -29.16 6.35
CA TRP A 296 10.24 -28.30 7.26
C TRP A 296 8.95 -28.93 7.75
N GLN A 297 8.67 -28.76 9.04
CA GLN A 297 7.47 -29.26 9.69
C GLN A 297 6.49 -28.11 9.97
N PRO A 298 5.22 -28.23 9.56
CA PRO A 298 4.17 -27.27 9.94
C PRO A 298 4.12 -27.04 11.45
N GLY A 299 3.93 -25.79 11.85
CA GLY A 299 3.97 -25.36 13.25
C GLY A 299 5.35 -24.92 13.74
N THR A 300 6.42 -25.16 12.96
CA THR A 300 7.77 -24.68 13.31
C THR A 300 8.05 -23.30 12.71
N GLY A 301 8.38 -22.34 13.59
CA GLY A 301 8.83 -21.00 13.20
C GLY A 301 10.31 -20.98 12.77
N PRO A 302 10.81 -19.82 12.31
CA PRO A 302 12.22 -19.66 11.99
C PRO A 302 13.11 -19.86 13.22
N ILE A 303 14.21 -20.60 13.05
CA ILE A 303 15.19 -20.90 14.09
C ILE A 303 16.47 -20.07 13.94
N MET A 304 16.82 -19.65 12.72
CA MET A 304 17.88 -18.67 12.50
C MET A 304 17.35 -17.25 12.38
N ARG A 305 18.16 -16.30 12.82
CA ARG A 305 18.02 -14.88 12.53
C ARG A 305 19.12 -14.46 11.58
N THR A 306 18.89 -13.39 10.83
CA THR A 306 19.91 -12.84 9.95
C THR A 306 21.08 -12.35 10.81
N LEU A 307 22.22 -13.02 10.72
CA LEU A 307 23.46 -12.55 11.33
C LEU A 307 24.05 -11.52 10.38
N THR A 308 23.67 -10.25 10.55
CA THR A 308 24.49 -9.16 10.01
C THR A 308 25.77 -9.14 10.85
N GLY A 309 26.93 -9.36 10.22
CA GLY A 309 28.23 -9.26 10.91
C GLY A 309 28.29 -7.98 11.73
N GLN A 310 28.91 -8.06 12.92
CA GLN A 310 29.12 -6.92 13.84
C GLN A 310 29.37 -5.63 13.05
N ASP A 311 28.58 -4.61 13.34
CA ASP A 311 28.52 -3.30 12.69
C ASP A 311 29.80 -2.96 11.91
N GLY A 312 29.78 -3.27 10.63
CA GLY A 312 30.86 -2.91 9.71
C GLY A 312 30.96 -1.39 9.67
N ALA A 313 32.11 -0.88 10.12
CA ALA A 313 32.43 0.54 10.09
C ALA A 313 32.05 1.17 8.74
N PRO A 314 31.42 2.35 8.73
CA PRO A 314 30.98 2.99 7.50
C PRO A 314 32.18 3.23 6.60
N THR A 315 32.17 2.62 5.41
CA THR A 315 33.12 2.97 4.36
C THR A 315 32.81 4.41 3.93
N PRO A 316 33.78 5.34 3.93
CA PRO A 316 33.51 6.74 3.64
C PRO A 316 33.14 6.87 2.17
N THR A 317 31.84 6.93 1.90
CA THR A 317 31.30 7.30 0.59
C THR A 317 30.96 8.78 0.69
N THR A 318 31.54 9.59 -0.19
CA THR A 318 31.27 11.02 -0.32
C THR A 318 29.75 11.27 -0.37
N VAL A 319 29.24 11.87 0.70
CA VAL A 319 27.82 12.22 0.86
C VAL A 319 27.48 13.35 -0.11
N PRO A 320 26.44 13.23 -0.96
CA PRO A 320 26.01 14.36 -1.78
C PRO A 320 25.47 15.49 -0.87
N ALA A 321 25.68 16.73 -1.30
CA ALA A 321 25.38 17.92 -0.50
C ALA A 321 23.93 17.92 0.05
N ARG A 322 23.81 17.92 1.38
CA ARG A 322 22.57 18.06 2.15
C ARG A 322 21.87 19.38 1.81
N MET A 323 20.55 19.36 1.61
CA MET A 323 19.76 20.60 1.72
C MET A 323 19.51 20.85 3.20
N VAL A 324 20.28 21.74 3.80
CA VAL A 324 19.87 22.34 5.08
C VAL A 324 18.99 23.51 4.70
N ILE A 325 17.70 23.41 5.03
CA ILE A 325 16.79 24.56 4.93
C ILE A 325 17.33 25.62 5.91
N PRO A 326 17.66 26.84 5.46
CA PRO A 326 18.07 27.90 6.37
C PRO A 326 16.92 28.22 7.32
N GLU A 327 17.21 28.30 8.63
CA GLU A 327 16.24 28.71 9.64
C GLU A 327 15.68 30.11 9.27
N PRO A 328 14.34 30.31 9.35
CA PRO A 328 13.78 31.63 9.12
C PRO A 328 14.29 32.60 10.20
N PRO A 329 14.57 33.87 9.85
CA PRO A 329 15.05 34.85 10.82
C PRO A 329 13.99 35.06 11.91
N VAL A 330 14.41 34.88 13.16
CA VAL A 330 13.59 35.13 14.35
C VAL A 330 13.30 36.62 14.43
N GLN A 331 12.07 37.03 14.11
CA GLN A 331 11.59 38.38 14.38
C GLN A 331 10.77 38.36 15.67
N ALA A 332 11.33 38.94 16.73
CA ALA A 332 10.62 39.21 17.96
C ALA A 332 10.07 40.65 17.95
N ALA A 333 8.76 40.80 18.15
CA ALA A 333 8.15 41.87 18.95
C ALA A 333 6.64 41.63 19.19
N PRO A 334 6.06 42.14 20.28
CA PRO A 334 4.84 41.63 20.92
C PRO A 334 3.58 42.48 20.66
N MET A 335 2.40 41.93 20.95
CA MET A 335 1.19 42.55 21.56
C MET A 335 -0.02 41.62 21.28
N ALA A 336 -0.66 41.01 22.29
CA ALA A 336 -1.59 41.57 23.28
C ALA A 336 -3.06 41.64 22.79
N VAL A 337 -3.88 40.86 23.53
CA VAL A 337 -5.33 40.95 23.77
C VAL A 337 -6.30 40.49 22.65
N ALA A 338 -7.13 39.53 23.06
CA ALA A 338 -8.24 38.93 22.33
C ALA A 338 -9.36 39.92 21.96
N PRO A 339 -10.24 39.52 21.02
CA PRO A 339 -11.65 39.85 21.11
C PRO A 339 -12.53 38.60 21.30
N GLU A 340 -13.64 38.82 21.98
CA GLU A 340 -14.72 37.89 22.32
C GLU A 340 -15.32 37.12 21.13
N PRO A 341 -15.97 35.97 21.39
CA PRO A 341 -16.67 35.21 20.35
C PRO A 341 -17.90 35.98 19.84
N VAL A 342 -17.90 36.28 18.54
CA VAL A 342 -19.07 36.78 17.81
C VAL A 342 -20.14 35.67 17.78
N ARG A 343 -21.26 35.90 18.46
CA ARG A 343 -22.48 35.11 18.28
C ARG A 343 -23.03 35.35 16.88
N MET A 344 -23.11 34.29 16.08
CA MET A 344 -23.85 34.31 14.81
C MET A 344 -25.35 34.42 15.10
N PRO A 345 -26.12 35.22 14.32
CA PRO A 345 -27.57 35.20 14.43
C PRO A 345 -28.11 33.87 13.88
N VAL A 346 -28.98 33.24 14.67
CA VAL A 346 -29.84 32.14 14.23
C VAL A 346 -30.81 32.71 13.20
N VAL A 347 -30.72 32.22 11.96
CA VAL A 347 -31.75 32.48 10.94
C VAL A 347 -32.86 31.47 11.18
N GLU A 348 -33.96 31.93 11.78
CA GLU A 348 -35.24 31.22 11.76
C GLU A 348 -35.70 31.10 10.31
N LYS A 349 -35.67 29.87 9.78
CA LYS A 349 -36.32 29.55 8.51
C LYS A 349 -37.82 29.45 8.77
N VAL A 350 -38.56 30.45 8.31
CA VAL A 350 -40.02 30.40 8.19
C VAL A 350 -40.37 29.26 7.22
N VAL A 351 -41.07 28.24 7.73
CA VAL A 351 -41.70 27.22 6.90
C VAL A 351 -42.98 27.83 6.35
N ALA A 352 -42.96 28.23 5.08
CA ALA A 352 -44.15 28.56 4.32
C ALA A 352 -44.69 27.27 3.69
N GLU A 353 -45.82 26.80 4.23
CA GLU A 353 -46.66 25.76 3.65
C GLU A 353 -47.12 26.21 2.25
N THR A 354 -46.63 25.53 1.22
CA THR A 354 -47.08 25.73 -0.17
C THR A 354 -47.81 24.48 -0.63
N ALA A 355 -49.10 24.67 -0.91
CA ALA A 355 -50.01 23.68 -1.43
C ALA A 355 -49.54 23.16 -2.80
N VAL A 356 -49.62 21.85 -2.95
CA VAL A 356 -49.34 21.09 -4.18
C VAL A 356 -50.42 21.40 -5.22
N PRO A 357 -50.09 21.80 -6.47
CA PRO A 357 -51.03 21.71 -7.57
C PRO A 357 -51.14 20.25 -8.06
N SER A 358 -52.37 19.75 -8.11
CA SER A 358 -52.76 18.47 -8.70
C SER A 358 -52.14 18.24 -10.09
N ALA A 359 -51.56 17.06 -10.29
CA ALA A 359 -51.14 16.57 -11.60
C ALA A 359 -52.34 16.44 -12.57
N PRO A 360 -52.16 16.69 -13.88
CA PRO A 360 -53.16 16.40 -14.90
C PRO A 360 -53.24 14.89 -15.22
N PRO A 361 -54.38 14.40 -15.75
CA PRO A 361 -54.60 12.98 -16.04
C PRO A 361 -53.72 12.47 -17.20
N PRO A 362 -53.42 11.17 -17.26
CA PRO A 362 -52.53 10.58 -18.26
C PRO A 362 -53.17 10.56 -19.67
N PRO A 363 -52.36 10.66 -20.75
CA PRO A 363 -52.83 10.46 -22.12
C PRO A 363 -53.11 8.97 -22.42
N ALA A 364 -54.01 8.73 -23.37
CA ALA A 364 -54.47 7.41 -23.82
C ALA A 364 -53.35 6.58 -24.51
N PRO A 365 -53.48 5.23 -24.56
CA PRO A 365 -52.41 4.35 -25.03
C PRO A 365 -52.22 4.40 -26.55
N LEU A 366 -50.97 4.41 -27.00
CA LEU A 366 -50.58 4.12 -28.39
C LEU A 366 -50.40 2.59 -28.55
N PRO A 367 -50.64 2.02 -29.76
CA PRO A 367 -50.63 0.59 -29.97
C PRO A 367 -49.22 -0.03 -29.85
N GLU A 368 -49.16 -1.19 -29.21
CA GLU A 368 -47.95 -2.00 -29.00
C GLU A 368 -47.33 -2.49 -30.32
N PRO A 369 -45.98 -2.53 -30.43
CA PRO A 369 -45.32 -3.32 -31.45
C PRO A 369 -45.31 -4.80 -31.04
N THR A 370 -45.95 -5.64 -31.85
CA THR A 370 -45.77 -7.09 -31.83
C THR A 370 -44.33 -7.45 -32.23
N LEU A 371 -43.58 -8.10 -31.35
CA LEU A 371 -42.36 -8.83 -31.71
C LEU A 371 -42.31 -10.20 -31.01
N GLU A 372 -42.40 -11.21 -31.87
CA GLU A 372 -41.72 -12.52 -31.85
C GLU A 372 -41.83 -13.38 -30.59
N THR A 373 -42.60 -14.47 -30.72
CA THR A 373 -42.58 -15.64 -29.83
C THR A 373 -41.15 -16.18 -29.71
N ALA A 374 -40.50 -15.88 -28.59
CA ALA A 374 -39.27 -16.54 -28.18
C ALA A 374 -39.51 -18.05 -28.10
N VAL A 375 -38.64 -18.80 -28.77
CA VAL A 375 -38.57 -20.25 -28.62
C VAL A 375 -38.18 -20.51 -27.15
N ALA A 376 -39.08 -21.09 -26.38
CA ALA A 376 -38.83 -21.43 -24.97
C ALA A 376 -37.58 -22.31 -24.89
N ASP A 377 -36.54 -21.82 -24.21
CA ASP A 377 -35.41 -22.65 -23.80
C ASP A 377 -35.77 -23.28 -22.44
N PRO A 378 -36.14 -24.56 -22.40
CA PRO A 378 -36.57 -25.22 -21.17
C PRO A 378 -35.47 -25.27 -20.11
N VAL A 379 -34.20 -25.07 -20.49
CA VAL A 379 -33.09 -24.96 -19.55
C VAL A 379 -33.07 -23.58 -18.91
N ALA A 380 -33.24 -22.52 -19.71
CA ALA A 380 -33.29 -21.14 -19.22
C ALA A 380 -34.45 -20.92 -18.24
N ASP A 381 -35.66 -21.39 -18.60
CA ASP A 381 -36.85 -21.29 -17.74
C ASP A 381 -36.63 -21.97 -16.39
N LYS A 382 -35.97 -23.13 -16.42
CA LYS A 382 -35.69 -23.93 -15.22
C LYS A 382 -34.60 -23.29 -14.35
N VAL A 383 -33.60 -22.68 -14.95
CA VAL A 383 -32.57 -21.90 -14.23
C VAL A 383 -33.20 -20.68 -13.56
N LEU A 384 -34.05 -19.92 -14.27
CA LEU A 384 -34.77 -18.77 -13.70
C LEU A 384 -35.69 -19.18 -12.54
N GLN A 385 -36.33 -20.35 -12.62
CA GLN A 385 -37.12 -20.88 -11.52
C GLN A 385 -36.26 -21.17 -10.27
N ILE A 386 -35.08 -21.80 -10.43
CA ILE A 386 -34.17 -22.09 -9.31
C ILE A 386 -33.68 -20.78 -8.67
N VAL A 387 -33.36 -19.77 -9.48
CA VAL A 387 -32.95 -18.45 -8.98
C VAL A 387 -34.11 -17.78 -8.23
N ALA A 388 -35.34 -17.84 -8.74
CA ALA A 388 -36.53 -17.32 -8.06
C ALA A 388 -36.77 -17.99 -6.69
N GLU A 389 -36.64 -19.32 -6.61
CA GLU A 389 -36.83 -20.06 -5.36
C GLU A 389 -35.77 -19.71 -4.30
N GLN A 390 -34.52 -19.48 -4.71
CA GLN A 390 -33.44 -19.12 -3.79
C GLN A 390 -33.49 -17.66 -3.36
N THR A 391 -33.91 -16.77 -4.25
CA THR A 391 -33.87 -15.30 -4.01
C THR A 391 -35.16 -14.75 -3.45
N GLY A 392 -36.31 -15.38 -3.76
CA GLY A 392 -37.64 -14.90 -3.43
C GLY A 392 -38.20 -13.86 -4.41
N TYR A 393 -37.48 -13.53 -5.48
CA TYR A 393 -38.02 -12.69 -6.55
C TYR A 393 -39.00 -13.50 -7.42
N PRO A 394 -40.13 -12.90 -7.83
CA PRO A 394 -41.04 -13.57 -8.74
C PRO A 394 -40.39 -13.67 -10.13
N THR A 395 -40.63 -14.79 -10.83
CA THR A 395 -39.91 -15.16 -12.06
C THR A 395 -40.08 -14.17 -13.20
N ASP A 396 -41.17 -13.40 -13.19
CA ASP A 396 -41.46 -12.33 -14.16
C ASP A 396 -40.59 -11.07 -13.95
N MET A 397 -39.87 -10.96 -12.84
CA MET A 397 -38.89 -9.90 -12.57
C MET A 397 -37.44 -10.33 -12.80
N LEU A 398 -37.19 -11.58 -13.22
CA LEU A 398 -35.86 -12.11 -13.45
C LEU A 398 -35.60 -12.26 -14.95
N ASP A 399 -34.46 -11.73 -15.41
CA ASP A 399 -33.97 -11.86 -16.77
C ASP A 399 -32.57 -12.51 -16.77
N LEU A 400 -32.20 -13.15 -17.88
CA LEU A 400 -30.91 -13.85 -18.02
C LEU A 400 -29.71 -12.89 -18.00
N ASP A 401 -29.94 -11.62 -18.33
CA ASP A 401 -28.91 -10.59 -18.40
C ASP A 401 -28.71 -9.82 -17.07
N LEU A 402 -29.48 -10.15 -16.02
CA LEU A 402 -29.36 -9.50 -14.71
C LEU A 402 -28.10 -9.94 -13.96
N ASP A 403 -27.43 -8.97 -13.33
CA ASP A 403 -26.28 -9.22 -12.46
C ASP A 403 -26.76 -9.68 -11.07
N LEU A 404 -26.34 -10.88 -10.66
CA LEU A 404 -26.76 -11.47 -9.39
C LEU A 404 -26.35 -10.63 -8.17
N GLU A 405 -25.22 -9.90 -8.23
CA GLU A 405 -24.74 -9.06 -7.13
C GLU A 405 -25.28 -7.64 -7.24
N ALA A 406 -25.18 -7.02 -8.41
CA ALA A 406 -25.50 -5.61 -8.60
C ALA A 406 -27.01 -5.34 -8.71
N ASP A 407 -27.76 -6.21 -9.39
CA ASP A 407 -29.19 -6.00 -9.63
C ASP A 407 -30.07 -6.71 -8.58
N LEU A 408 -29.67 -7.91 -8.16
CA LEU A 408 -30.45 -8.73 -7.22
C LEU A 408 -29.95 -8.68 -5.77
N GLY A 409 -28.77 -8.09 -5.52
CA GLY A 409 -28.20 -7.93 -4.17
C GLY A 409 -27.78 -9.24 -3.51
N ILE A 410 -27.44 -10.27 -4.31
CA ILE A 410 -27.13 -11.62 -3.82
C ILE A 410 -25.65 -11.72 -3.47
N ASP A 411 -25.35 -12.06 -2.22
CA ASP A 411 -23.98 -12.25 -1.74
C ASP A 411 -23.30 -13.50 -2.34
N THR A 412 -21.97 -13.56 -2.22
CA THR A 412 -21.15 -14.65 -2.78
C THR A 412 -21.46 -16.04 -2.19
N VAL A 413 -22.05 -16.13 -0.99
CA VAL A 413 -22.42 -17.43 -0.38
C VAL A 413 -23.67 -17.95 -1.06
N LYS A 414 -24.67 -17.09 -1.22
CA LYS A 414 -25.95 -17.42 -1.84
C LYS A 414 -25.83 -17.63 -3.36
N GLN A 415 -24.89 -16.96 -4.01
CA GLN A 415 -24.49 -17.29 -5.39
C GLN A 415 -23.95 -18.73 -5.48
N ALA A 416 -23.04 -19.12 -4.58
CA ALA A 416 -22.47 -20.47 -4.59
C ALA A 416 -23.54 -21.56 -4.33
N GLU A 417 -24.50 -21.29 -3.44
CA GLU A 417 -25.65 -22.17 -3.19
C GLU A 417 -26.56 -22.29 -4.42
N THR A 418 -26.84 -21.17 -5.09
CA THR A 418 -27.65 -21.13 -6.31
C THR A 418 -26.98 -21.91 -7.45
N PHE A 419 -25.68 -21.74 -7.67
CA PHE A 419 -24.92 -22.53 -8.66
C PHE A 419 -24.85 -24.01 -8.29
N ALA A 420 -24.78 -24.36 -7.00
CA ALA A 420 -24.82 -25.75 -6.56
C ALA A 420 -26.19 -26.39 -6.81
N ALA A 421 -27.29 -25.65 -6.63
CA ALA A 421 -28.64 -26.09 -6.94
C ALA A 421 -28.83 -26.31 -8.45
N ILE A 422 -28.41 -25.35 -9.28
CA ILE A 422 -28.45 -25.48 -10.76
C ILE A 422 -27.67 -26.71 -11.21
N ARG A 423 -26.45 -26.91 -10.68
CA ARG A 423 -25.61 -28.09 -10.97
C ARG A 423 -26.19 -29.42 -10.50
N SER A 424 -27.13 -29.41 -9.56
CA SER A 424 -27.79 -30.64 -9.11
C SER A 424 -28.98 -31.02 -9.99
N GLU A 425 -29.57 -30.03 -10.67
CA GLU A 425 -30.72 -30.21 -11.58
C GLU A 425 -30.28 -30.64 -12.99
N PHE A 426 -29.07 -30.25 -13.43
CA PHE A 426 -28.47 -30.56 -14.74
C PHE A 426 -27.10 -31.23 -14.58
#